data_AF-A0A2E3H731-F1
#
_entry.id   AF-A0A2E3H731-F1
#
_cell.length_a   1.000
_cell.length_b   1.000
_cell.length_c   1.000
_cell.angle_alpha   90.00
_cell.angle_beta   90.00
_cell.angle_gamma   90.00
#
_symmetry.space_group_name_H-M   'P 1'
#
loop_
_entity.id
_entity.type
_entity.pdbx_description
1 polymer ?
#
loop_
_entity_poly.entity_id
_entity_poly.type
_entity_poly.pdbx_seq_one_letter_code
_entity_poly.pdbx_strand_id
1 'polypeptide(L)' 'MNLFQEYLQAQSRRYFLSQGRNVLGGAALAGLLGRSMTGNASGAGAVQTHFTPKAKRVIYLHMVGGPAQMDLFDYKPVMQ' A
#
# COMPACT_ATOMS: atom_id res chain seq x y z
N MET A 1 10.06 -28.76 -41.72
CA MET A 1 10.61 -28.59 -40.36
C MET A 1 10.97 -29.96 -39.82
N ASN A 2 12.15 -30.11 -39.21
CA ASN A 2 12.66 -31.41 -38.77
C ASN A 2 12.28 -31.62 -37.30
N LEU A 3 11.40 -32.58 -37.00
CA LEU A 3 10.80 -32.77 -35.67
C LEU A 3 11.85 -33.02 -34.57
N PHE A 4 12.93 -33.70 -34.94
CA PHE A 4 14.04 -34.03 -34.04
C PHE A 4 14.83 -32.78 -33.60
N GLN A 5 15.00 -31.81 -34.51
CA GLN A 5 15.64 -30.53 -34.20
C GLN A 5 14.79 -29.71 -33.22
N GLU A 6 13.47 -29.73 -33.39
CA GLU A 6 12.51 -29.05 -32.54
C GLU A 6 12.52 -29.60 -31.11
N TYR A 7 12.60 -30.93 -30.97
CA TYR A 7 12.74 -31.61 -29.68
C TYR A 7 14.03 -31.19 -28.95
N LEU A 8 15.16 -31.18 -29.67
CA LEU A 8 16.44 -30.77 -29.08
C LEU A 8 16.44 -29.28 -28.67
N GLN A 9 15.78 -28.41 -29.43
CA GLN A 9 15.62 -27.00 -29.08
C GLN A 9 14.75 -26.82 -27.84
N ALA A 10 13.64 -27.56 -27.73
CA ALA A 10 12.74 -27.53 -26.59
C ALA A 10 13.40 -27.98 -25.28
N GLN A 11 14.38 -28.90 -25.35
CA GLN A 11 15.16 -29.33 -24.19
C GLN A 11 16.22 -28.32 -23.73
N SER A 12 16.55 -27.31 -24.54
CA SER A 12 17.58 -26.35 -24.18
C SER A 12 17.09 -25.39 -23.08
N ARG A 13 17.88 -25.25 -22.00
CA ARG A 13 17.60 -24.33 -20.87
C ARG A 13 17.32 -22.90 -21.35
N ARG A 14 18.06 -22.45 -22.37
CA ARG A 14 17.92 -21.11 -22.95
C ARG A 14 16.57 -20.90 -23.63
N TYR A 15 16.05 -21.91 -24.34
CA TYR A 15 14.73 -21.84 -24.97
C TYR A 15 13.62 -21.83 -23.91
N PHE A 16 13.71 -22.70 -22.91
CA PHE A 16 12.78 -22.73 -21.78
C PHE A 16 12.71 -21.38 -21.04
N LEU A 17 13.86 -20.82 -20.67
CA LEU A 17 13.93 -19.52 -20.00
C LEU A 17 13.50 -18.36 -20.90
N SER A 18 13.81 -18.43 -22.20
CA SER A 18 13.37 -17.43 -23.18
C SER A 18 11.86 -17.39 -23.29
N GLN A 19 11.17 -18.55 -23.23
CA GLN A 19 9.71 -18.57 -23.25
C GLN A 19 9.07 -18.16 -21.93
N GLY A 20 9.70 -18.46 -20.80
CA GLY A 20 9.19 -18.12 -19.47
C GLY A 20 9.35 -16.65 -19.04
N ARG A 21 10.10 -15.82 -19.79
CA ARG A 21 10.49 -14.46 -19.36
C ARG A 21 9.32 -13.54 -18.97
N ASN A 22 8.18 -13.69 -19.64
CA ASN A 22 7.00 -12.84 -19.40
C ASN A 22 6.19 -13.29 -18.18
N VAL A 23 6.37 -14.52 -17.69
CA VAL A 23 5.60 -15.08 -16.57
C VAL A 23 5.94 -14.34 -15.27
N LEU A 24 7.22 -14.07 -15.03
CA LEU A 24 7.69 -13.30 -13.87
C LEU A 24 7.13 -11.87 -13.87
N GLY A 25 7.15 -11.20 -15.03
CA GLY A 25 6.57 -9.86 -15.18
C GLY A 25 5.05 -9.86 -14.98
N GLY A 26 4.35 -10.86 -15.54
CA GLY A 26 2.90 -11.04 -15.35
C GLY A 26 2.53 -11.28 -13.88
N ALA A 27 3.28 -12.12 -13.16
CA ALA A 27 3.07 -12.36 -11.73
C ALA A 27 3.31 -11.09 -10.89
N ALA A 28 4.35 -10.32 -11.20
CA ALA A 28 4.64 -9.05 -10.53
C ALA A 28 3.53 -8.02 -10.78
N LEU A 29 3.09 -7.87 -12.03
CA LEU A 29 2.02 -6.96 -12.39
C LEU A 29 0.68 -7.36 -11.76
N ALA A 30 0.36 -8.67 -11.73
CA ALA A 30 -0.83 -9.19 -11.05
C ALA A 30 -0.77 -8.93 -9.53
N GLY A 31 0.41 -9.04 -8.91
CA GLY A 31 0.60 -8.68 -7.51
C GLY A 31 0.38 -7.19 -7.23
N LEU A 32 0.87 -6.31 -8.12
CA LEU A 32 0.72 -4.85 -7.99
C LEU A 32 -0.71 -4.38 -8.27
N LEU A 33 -1.29 -4.80 -9.40
CA LEU A 33 -2.66 -4.44 -9.78
C LEU A 33 -3.69 -5.13 -8.90
N GLY A 34 -3.46 -6.38 -8.49
CA GLY A 34 -4.30 -7.10 -7.55
C GLY A 34 -4.43 -6.36 -6.23
N ARG A 35 -3.31 -5.87 -5.65
CA ARG A 35 -3.31 -5.04 -4.43
C ARG A 35 -4.07 -3.72 -4.59
N SER A 36 -4.04 -3.14 -5.80
CA SER A 36 -4.67 -1.86 -6.10
C SER A 36 -6.17 -2.00 -6.37
N MET A 37 -6.59 -3.13 -6.95
CA MET A 37 -7.99 -3.44 -7.28
C MET A 37 -8.75 -4.05 -6.10
N THR A 38 -8.12 -4.94 -5.33
CA THR A 38 -8.63 -5.35 -4.03
C THR A 38 -8.25 -4.26 -3.05
N GLY A 39 -9.03 -3.18 -2.97
CA GLY A 39 -8.82 -2.10 -2.02
C GLY A 39 -8.67 -2.66 -0.61
N ASN A 40 -7.42 -2.90 -0.21
CA ASN A 40 -7.11 -3.56 1.04
C ASN A 40 -7.29 -2.51 2.13
N ALA A 41 -8.54 -2.35 2.59
CA ALA A 41 -8.91 -1.48 3.70
C ALA A 41 -8.23 -1.91 5.01
N SER A 42 -7.63 -3.09 5.03
CA SER A 42 -6.88 -3.69 6.13
C SER A 42 -5.49 -4.05 5.63
N GLY A 43 -4.63 -3.04 5.50
CA GLY A 43 -3.18 -3.26 5.37
C GLY A 43 -2.71 -4.27 6.42
N ALA A 44 -1.81 -5.17 6.04
CA ALA A 44 -1.16 -6.09 6.98
C ALA A 44 -0.54 -5.25 8.11
N GLY A 45 -1.19 -5.23 9.28
CA GLY A 45 -0.91 -4.31 10.37
C GLY A 45 -2.10 -3.48 10.87
N ALA A 46 -3.29 -3.61 10.28
CA ALA A 46 -4.52 -3.03 10.83
C ALA A 46 -4.84 -3.70 12.17
N VAL A 47 -4.42 -3.06 13.26
CA VAL A 47 -4.80 -3.41 14.63
C VAL A 47 -6.33 -3.43 14.67
N GLN A 48 -6.88 -4.62 14.91
CA GLN A 48 -8.33 -4.75 15.06
C GLN A 48 -8.74 -4.04 16.35
N THR A 49 -9.51 -2.97 16.20
CA THR A 49 -10.06 -2.24 17.33
C THR A 49 -11.17 -3.07 17.98
N HIS A 50 -11.24 -3.08 19.32
CA HIS A 50 -12.32 -3.78 20.05
C HIS A 50 -13.73 -3.30 19.65
N PHE A 51 -13.84 -2.07 19.14
CA PHE A 51 -15.08 -1.49 18.63
C PHE A 51 -14.98 -1.20 17.15
N THR A 52 -16.11 -1.26 16.46
CA THR A 52 -16.20 -0.87 15.06
C THR A 52 -15.80 0.61 14.91
N PRO A 53 -14.81 0.92 14.05
CA PRO A 53 -14.38 2.30 13.86
C PRO A 53 -15.52 3.12 13.25
N LYS A 54 -15.92 4.19 13.94
CA LYS A 54 -16.95 5.12 13.46
C LYS A 54 -16.42 6.15 12.45
N ALA A 55 -15.11 6.44 12.49
CA ALA A 55 -14.47 7.42 11.62
C ALA A 55 -13.41 6.74 10.75
N LYS A 56 -13.38 7.10 9.45
CA LYS A 56 -12.45 6.51 8.46
C LYS A 56 -11.06 7.15 8.48
N ARG A 57 -10.96 8.43 8.85
CA ARG A 57 -9.71 9.21 8.90
C ARG A 57 -9.80 10.20 10.04
N VAL A 58 -8.71 10.35 10.79
CA VAL A 58 -8.56 11.37 11.84
C VAL A 58 -7.30 12.14 11.52
N ILE A 59 -7.42 13.46 11.36
CA ILE A 59 -6.28 14.36 11.17
C ILE A 59 -6.13 15.11 12.49
N TYR A 60 -5.04 14.85 13.21
CA TYR A 60 -4.73 15.55 14.45
C TYR A 60 -3.75 16.68 14.17
N LEU A 61 -4.18 17.91 14.44
CA LEU A 61 -3.35 19.11 14.30
C LEU A 61 -3.00 19.60 15.69
N HIS A 62 -1.71 19.54 16.04
CA HIS A 62 -1.20 20.12 17.27
C HIS A 62 -0.69 21.54 16.97
N MET A 63 -1.49 22.54 17.32
CA MET A 63 -1.14 23.95 17.12
C MET A 63 -0.50 24.50 18.40
N VAL A 64 0.83 24.54 18.44
CA VAL A 64 1.59 25.15 19.54
C VAL A 64 1.55 26.66 19.42
N GLY A 65 1.26 27.35 20.53
CA GLY A 65 1.32 28.81 20.62
C GLY A 65 -0.01 29.55 20.47
N GLY A 66 -1.12 28.85 20.29
CA GLY A 66 -2.45 29.44 20.42
C GLY A 66 -2.85 29.58 21.90
N PRO A 67 -3.47 30.71 22.31
CA PRO A 67 -4.05 30.79 23.65
C PRO A 67 -5.13 29.72 23.80
N ALA A 68 -5.22 29.11 24.99
CA ALA A 68 -6.27 28.14 25.26
C ALA A 68 -7.64 28.82 25.09
N GLN A 69 -8.67 28.06 24.68
CA GLN A 69 -10.01 28.63 24.44
C GLN A 69 -10.54 29.44 25.66
N MET A 70 -10.16 29.03 26.86
CA MET A 70 -10.50 29.67 28.12
C MET A 70 -9.79 31.02 28.37
N ASP A 71 -8.72 31.31 27.63
CA ASP A 71 -7.91 32.53 27.78
C ASP A 71 -8.25 33.62 26.76
N LEU A 72 -9.10 33.35 25.75
CA LEU A 72 -9.43 34.33 24.71
C LEU A 72 -10.26 35.52 25.19
N PHE A 73 -11.11 35.31 26.20
CA PHE A 73 -12.13 36.30 26.60
C PHE A 73 -12.08 36.67 28.09
N ASP A 74 -11.07 36.20 28.81
CA ASP A 74 -10.91 36.52 30.23
C ASP A 74 -9.99 37.73 30.39
N TYR A 75 -10.53 38.81 30.95
CA TYR A 75 -9.77 40.04 31.16
C TYR A 75 -8.84 39.87 32.36
N LYS A 76 -7.54 39.72 32.06
CA LYS A 76 -6.47 39.51 33.05
C LYS A 76 -5.57 40.76 33.16
N PRO A 77 -5.90 41.75 34.01
CA PRO A 77 -5.18 43.03 34.08
C PRO A 77 -3.76 42.95 34.64
N VAL A 78 -3.35 41.82 35.22
CA VAL A 78 -2.07 41.65 35.92
C VAL A 78 -1.01 40.90 35.08
N MET A 79 -1.39 40.40 33.90
CA MET A 79 -0.47 39.75 32.96
C MET A 79 -0.19 40.69 31.79
N GLN A 80 0.80 41.57 31.96
CA GLN A 80 1.48 42.26 30.85
C GLN A 80 2.80 41.54 30.55
#